data_AF-A0A8H6WXG0-F1
#
_entry.id   AF-A0A8H6WXG0-F1
#
_cell.length_a   1.000
_cell.length_b   1.000
_cell.length_c   1.000
_cell.angle_alpha   90.00
_cell.angle_beta   90.00
_cell.angle_gamma   90.00
#
_symmetry.space_group_name_H-M   'P 1'
#
loop_
_entity.id
_entity.type
_entity.pdbx_description
1 polymer ?
#
loop_
_entity_poly.entity_id
_entity_poly.type
_entity_poly.pdbx_seq_one_letter_code
_entity_poly.pdbx_strand_id
1 'polypeptide(L)'
;MQGFNKYYPPDFFDNVDKHGSLNAYRGKHALGDRARKLDQGILITRFELPFNIWCGTCNNHIGMGVRYNAEKKKIGAYYSTPIFSFRCKCHLCDGWFEIQTDPKNTRYVVVSGARQKDEDWNPEENGGFAVHDTEAAAVPADPLASLEKTTDAQKGLVKAQDRLESLQEASEHYHADPFSLSSKVRKRFREEKKVEKAKKAADDRIKDRYALPESLSLIEDDDKAAEDAKAEWARGRRELELRESNKRRKLAVEITTIPTSSASRRPVTKRPAPTNPIASLRARVLENTARQSNPFGGPPKA
;
A
#
# COMPACT_ATOMS: atom_id res chain seq x y z
N MET A 1 9.12 -43.71 -33.69
CA MET A 1 8.28 -44.81 -34.22
C MET A 1 8.20 -45.90 -33.18
N GLN A 2 7.00 -46.20 -32.66
CA GLN A 2 6.78 -47.31 -31.75
C GLN A 2 6.88 -48.61 -32.57
N GLY A 3 7.72 -49.56 -32.15
CA GLY A 3 7.97 -50.77 -32.93
C GLY A 3 6.71 -51.64 -33.05
N PHE A 4 6.24 -51.87 -34.28
CA PHE A 4 5.05 -52.67 -34.57
C PHE A 4 5.25 -54.17 -34.30
N ASN A 5 6.46 -54.68 -34.54
CA ASN A 5 6.76 -56.10 -34.37
C ASN A 5 7.62 -56.34 -33.13
N LYS A 6 7.21 -57.29 -32.30
CA LYS A 6 7.99 -57.79 -31.16
C LYS A 6 8.59 -59.14 -31.54
N TYR A 7 9.88 -59.32 -31.29
CA TYR A 7 10.54 -60.61 -31.48
C TYR A 7 10.08 -61.59 -30.39
N TYR A 8 9.53 -62.72 -30.82
CA TYR A 8 9.25 -63.88 -29.98
C TYR A 8 10.29 -64.96 -30.32
N PRO A 9 11.03 -65.49 -29.33
CA PRO A 9 11.98 -66.57 -29.58
C PRO A 9 11.24 -67.84 -30.02
N PRO A 10 11.82 -68.69 -30.87
CA PRO A 10 11.18 -69.90 -31.38
C PRO A 10 10.72 -70.85 -30.25
N ASP A 11 11.55 -71.02 -29.21
CA ASP A 11 11.26 -71.84 -28.02
C ASP A 11 10.02 -71.39 -27.22
N PHE A 12 9.54 -70.14 -27.42
CA PHE A 12 8.31 -69.66 -26.78
C PHE A 12 7.08 -70.40 -27.32
N PHE A 13 7.10 -70.82 -28.58
CA PHE A 13 5.97 -71.49 -29.23
C PHE A 13 5.84 -72.98 -28.84
N ASP A 14 6.89 -73.58 -28.28
CA ASP A 14 6.88 -74.98 -27.85
C ASP A 14 6.02 -75.21 -26.60
N ASN A 15 5.79 -74.17 -25.80
CA ASN A 15 5.01 -74.24 -24.56
C ASN A 15 4.21 -72.94 -24.33
N VAL A 16 3.47 -72.48 -25.35
CA VAL A 16 2.67 -71.23 -25.27
C VAL A 16 1.73 -71.23 -24.06
N ASP A 17 1.10 -72.38 -23.78
CA ASP A 17 0.15 -72.54 -22.68
C ASP A 17 0.79 -72.41 -21.29
N LYS A 18 2.08 -72.76 -21.15
CA LYS A 18 2.82 -72.66 -19.87
C LYS A 18 3.35 -71.26 -19.62
N HIS A 19 3.75 -70.55 -20.66
CA HIS A 19 4.40 -69.24 -20.51
C HIS A 19 3.40 -68.09 -20.49
N GLY A 20 2.29 -68.17 -21.25
CA GLY A 20 1.21 -67.16 -21.30
C GLY A 20 1.60 -65.78 -21.85
N SER A 21 2.69 -65.18 -21.37
CA SER A 21 3.25 -63.92 -21.85
C SER A 21 4.77 -63.98 -21.99
N LEU A 22 5.34 -63.16 -22.89
CA LEU A 22 6.79 -63.06 -23.10
C LEU A 22 7.56 -62.63 -21.83
N ASN A 23 6.91 -61.87 -20.94
CA ASN A 23 7.48 -61.45 -19.66
C ASN A 23 7.64 -62.64 -18.71
N ALA A 24 6.61 -63.49 -18.63
CA ALA A 24 6.64 -64.71 -17.83
C ALA A 24 7.64 -65.74 -18.39
N TYR A 25 7.77 -65.88 -19.72
CA TYR A 25 8.85 -66.67 -20.36
C TYR A 25 10.24 -66.24 -19.89
N ARG A 26 10.45 -64.94 -19.68
CA ARG A 26 11.71 -64.35 -19.22
C ARG A 26 11.83 -64.24 -17.70
N GLY A 27 10.85 -64.72 -16.93
CA GLY A 27 10.80 -64.58 -15.48
C GLY A 27 10.75 -63.14 -14.97
N LYS A 28 10.27 -62.18 -15.79
CA LYS A 28 10.20 -60.75 -15.44
C LYS A 28 8.76 -60.33 -15.22
N HIS A 29 8.55 -59.44 -14.26
CA HIS A 29 7.25 -58.79 -14.08
C HIS A 29 7.07 -57.66 -15.12
N ALA A 30 5.84 -57.43 -15.59
CA ALA A 30 5.54 -56.40 -16.59
C ALA A 30 5.91 -54.97 -16.13
N LEU A 31 5.78 -54.71 -14.83
CA LEU A 31 6.16 -53.44 -14.18
C LEU A 31 7.67 -53.37 -13.82
N GLY A 32 8.45 -54.41 -14.13
CA GLY A 32 9.88 -54.49 -13.86
C GLY A 32 10.24 -54.17 -12.41
N ASP A 33 11.23 -53.30 -12.24
CA ASP A 33 11.77 -52.90 -10.94
C ASP A 33 10.77 -52.22 -10.00
N ARG A 34 9.69 -51.67 -10.55
CA ARG A 34 8.64 -51.03 -9.73
C ARG A 34 7.85 -52.04 -8.90
N ALA A 35 7.82 -53.30 -9.34
CA ALA A 35 7.13 -54.40 -8.69
C ALA A 35 8.04 -55.25 -7.77
N ARG A 36 9.25 -54.78 -7.45
CA ARG A 36 10.18 -55.50 -6.54
C ARG A 36 9.59 -55.82 -5.16
N LYS A 37 8.60 -55.04 -4.70
CA LYS A 37 7.92 -55.23 -3.39
C LYS A 37 6.45 -55.62 -3.54
N LEU A 38 6.08 -56.20 -4.68
CA LEU A 38 4.68 -56.55 -4.98
C LEU A 38 4.14 -57.63 -4.02
N ASP A 39 5.00 -58.53 -3.54
CA ASP A 39 4.64 -59.55 -2.55
C ASP A 39 4.13 -58.94 -1.22
N GLN A 40 4.56 -57.71 -0.92
CA GLN A 40 4.12 -56.93 0.25
C GLN A 40 2.91 -56.03 -0.05
N GLY A 41 2.37 -56.09 -1.27
CA GLY A 41 1.32 -55.20 -1.77
C GLY A 41 1.80 -53.77 -2.03
N ILE A 42 3.11 -53.56 -2.17
CA ILE A 42 3.72 -52.23 -2.35
C ILE A 42 4.19 -52.08 -3.80
N LEU A 43 3.69 -51.05 -4.48
CA LEU A 43 4.12 -50.69 -5.83
C LEU A 43 4.89 -49.36 -5.82
N ILE A 44 6.10 -49.35 -6.35
CA ILE A 44 6.88 -48.11 -6.45
C ILE A 44 6.31 -47.27 -7.59
N THR A 45 5.87 -46.05 -7.31
CA THR A 45 5.26 -45.13 -8.28
C THR A 45 5.85 -43.73 -8.21
N ARG A 46 5.93 -43.06 -9.36
CA ARG A 46 6.28 -41.64 -9.39
C ARG A 46 5.09 -40.82 -8.94
N PHE A 47 5.24 -40.14 -7.81
CA PHE A 47 4.21 -39.32 -7.19
C PHE A 47 4.68 -37.87 -7.15
N GLU A 48 3.83 -36.96 -7.62
CA GLU A 48 4.05 -35.51 -7.52
C GLU A 48 3.27 -34.99 -6.32
N LEU A 49 3.89 -34.12 -5.52
CA LEU A 49 3.21 -33.57 -4.34
C LEU A 49 2.06 -32.64 -4.75
N PRO A 50 0.84 -32.86 -4.23
CA PRO A 50 -0.34 -32.07 -4.59
C PRO A 50 -0.40 -30.70 -3.92
N PHE A 51 0.35 -30.48 -2.82
CA PHE A 51 0.39 -29.22 -2.08
C PHE A 51 1.76 -29.04 -1.40
N ASN A 52 1.99 -27.85 -0.88
CA ASN A 52 3.22 -27.49 -0.15
C ASN A 52 3.25 -28.14 1.23
N ILE A 53 4.42 -28.68 1.62
CA ILE A 53 4.59 -29.47 2.84
C ILE A 53 5.84 -29.03 3.59
N TRP A 54 5.78 -29.03 4.92
CA TRP A 54 6.92 -28.94 5.83
C TRP A 54 7.30 -30.33 6.32
N CYS A 55 8.55 -30.74 6.12
CA CYS A 55 9.04 -32.03 6.60
C CYS A 55 9.12 -32.03 8.13
N GLY A 56 8.56 -33.05 8.80
CA GLY A 56 8.56 -33.13 10.26
C GLY A 56 9.92 -33.44 10.89
N THR A 57 10.89 -33.94 10.11
CA THR A 57 12.23 -34.30 10.62
C THR A 57 13.23 -33.16 10.46
N CYS A 58 13.30 -32.52 9.29
CA CYS A 58 14.27 -31.46 9.01
C CYS A 58 13.67 -30.05 8.96
N ASN A 59 12.35 -29.90 9.13
CA ASN A 59 11.60 -28.63 9.07
C ASN A 59 11.85 -27.80 7.80
N ASN A 60 12.35 -28.43 6.73
CA ASN A 60 12.51 -27.78 5.44
C ASN A 60 11.21 -27.84 4.62
N HIS A 61 10.98 -26.79 3.85
CA HIS A 61 9.85 -26.69 2.93
C HIS A 61 10.06 -27.53 1.68
N ILE A 62 9.04 -28.29 1.31
CA ILE A 62 8.97 -29.05 0.06
C ILE A 62 7.82 -28.47 -0.76
N GLY A 63 8.16 -27.95 -1.94
CA GLY A 63 7.18 -27.37 -2.85
C GLY A 63 6.22 -28.39 -3.45
N MET A 64 5.04 -27.90 -3.83
CA MET A 64 4.09 -28.59 -4.70
C MET A 64 4.76 -28.97 -6.04
N GLY A 65 4.40 -30.13 -6.58
CA GLY A 65 4.92 -30.63 -7.85
C GLY A 65 6.29 -31.33 -7.76
N VAL A 66 6.94 -31.35 -6.59
CA VAL A 66 8.18 -32.14 -6.41
C VAL A 66 7.89 -33.63 -6.58
N ARG A 67 8.70 -34.29 -7.41
CA ARG A 67 8.55 -35.70 -7.80
C ARG A 67 9.29 -36.64 -6.85
N TYR A 68 8.61 -37.66 -6.35
CA TYR A 68 9.16 -38.72 -5.52
C TYR A 68 8.95 -40.11 -6.11
N ASN A 69 9.87 -41.02 -5.81
CA ASN A 69 9.61 -42.45 -5.92
C ASN A 69 8.87 -42.88 -4.64
N ALA A 70 7.55 -42.91 -4.72
CA ALA A 70 6.67 -43.25 -3.60
C ALA A 70 6.39 -44.75 -3.54
N GLU A 71 6.31 -45.29 -2.34
CA GLU A 71 5.77 -46.62 -2.08
C GLU A 71 4.25 -46.52 -1.97
N LYS A 72 3.54 -46.96 -3.01
CA LYS A 72 2.08 -46.99 -3.05
C LYS A 72 1.59 -48.29 -2.41
N LYS A 73 0.78 -48.17 -1.36
CA LYS A 73 0.12 -49.28 -0.65
C LYS A 73 -1.38 -49.04 -0.58
N LYS A 74 -2.19 -50.08 -0.74
CA LYS A 74 -3.63 -50.02 -0.44
C LYS A 74 -3.84 -50.30 1.06
N ILE A 75 -4.41 -49.35 1.80
CA ILE A 75 -4.64 -49.49 3.26
C ILE A 75 -6.09 -49.85 3.57
N GLY A 76 -7.03 -49.29 2.83
CA GLY A 76 -8.47 -49.50 3.07
C GLY A 76 -9.30 -49.16 1.85
N ALA A 77 -10.60 -48.97 2.06
CA ALA A 77 -11.53 -48.49 1.05
C ALA A 77 -12.60 -47.59 1.70
N TYR A 78 -12.98 -46.53 0.99
CA TYR A 78 -14.15 -45.73 1.27
C TYR A 78 -15.29 -46.22 0.36
N TYR A 79 -16.25 -46.94 0.94
CA TYR A 79 -17.23 -47.74 0.20
C TYR A 79 -16.56 -48.67 -0.82
N SER A 80 -16.68 -48.38 -2.12
CA SER A 80 -16.05 -49.13 -3.21
C SER A 80 -14.69 -48.58 -3.65
N THR A 81 -14.34 -47.35 -3.26
CA THR A 81 -13.12 -46.68 -3.73
C THR A 81 -11.93 -46.99 -2.81
N PRO A 82 -10.80 -47.51 -3.34
CA PRO A 82 -9.64 -47.85 -2.52
C PRO A 82 -8.93 -46.59 -1.99
N ILE A 83 -8.53 -46.64 -0.72
CA ILE A 83 -7.66 -45.64 -0.10
C ILE A 83 -6.22 -46.08 -0.27
N PHE A 84 -5.44 -45.24 -0.96
CA PHE A 84 -4.02 -45.44 -1.17
C PHE A 84 -3.20 -44.59 -0.20
N SER A 85 -2.15 -45.19 0.32
CA SER A 85 -1.07 -44.53 1.03
C SER A 85 0.15 -44.44 0.14
N PHE A 86 0.76 -43.27 0.14
CA PHE A 86 2.00 -42.94 -0.54
C PHE A 86 3.04 -42.61 0.51
N ARG A 87 3.99 -43.53 0.70
CA ARG A 87 5.12 -43.32 1.59
C ARG A 87 6.32 -42.82 0.79
N CYS A 88 6.81 -41.62 1.12
CA CYS A 88 7.88 -40.93 0.40
C CYS A 88 9.04 -40.63 1.35
N LYS A 89 10.26 -40.74 0.83
CA LYS A 89 11.48 -40.32 1.54
C LYS A 89 11.76 -38.86 1.23
N CYS A 90 12.07 -38.05 2.24
CA CYS A 90 12.50 -36.66 2.04
C CYS A 90 13.77 -36.60 1.18
N HIS A 91 13.91 -35.56 0.34
CA HIS A 91 15.12 -35.39 -0.47
C HIS A 91 16.27 -34.72 0.29
N LEU A 92 15.97 -34.02 1.40
CA LEU A 92 16.98 -33.35 2.23
C LEU A 92 17.41 -34.19 3.44
N CYS A 93 16.63 -35.19 3.86
CA CYS A 93 16.93 -36.01 5.04
C CYS A 93 16.44 -37.45 4.88
N ASP A 94 16.82 -38.33 5.81
CA ASP A 94 16.38 -39.73 5.81
C ASP A 94 14.98 -39.95 6.40
N GLY A 95 14.27 -38.87 6.71
CA GLY A 95 12.89 -38.90 7.18
C GLY A 95 11.91 -39.41 6.13
N TRP A 96 10.94 -40.19 6.57
CA TRP A 96 9.83 -40.67 5.75
C TRP A 96 8.55 -39.95 6.16
N PHE A 97 7.72 -39.63 5.16
CA PHE A 97 6.40 -39.09 5.38
C PHE A 97 5.35 -39.87 4.58
N GLU A 98 4.13 -39.85 5.08
CA GLU A 98 3.01 -40.62 4.52
C GLU A 98 1.84 -39.71 4.19
N ILE A 99 1.36 -39.83 2.96
CA ILE A 99 0.20 -39.12 2.42
C ILE A 99 -0.85 -40.15 2.02
N GLN A 100 -2.09 -39.93 2.43
CA GLN A 100 -3.22 -40.79 2.07
C GLN A 100 -4.23 -40.04 1.20
N THR A 101 -4.91 -40.79 0.33
CA THR A 101 -6.06 -40.28 -0.42
C THR A 101 -7.30 -40.27 0.46
N ASP A 102 -8.07 -39.19 0.44
CA ASP A 102 -9.39 -39.08 1.07
C ASP A 102 -10.47 -38.92 -0.02
N PRO A 103 -11.12 -40.03 -0.44
CA PRO A 103 -12.17 -40.00 -1.46
C PRO A 103 -13.41 -39.19 -1.06
N LYS A 104 -13.68 -39.01 0.24
CA LYS A 104 -14.86 -38.29 0.72
C LYS A 104 -14.80 -36.80 0.38
N ASN A 105 -13.63 -36.20 0.58
CA ASN A 105 -13.38 -34.77 0.35
C ASN A 105 -12.56 -34.53 -0.92
N THR A 106 -12.35 -35.56 -1.75
CA THR A 106 -11.55 -35.49 -3.00
C THR A 106 -10.14 -34.90 -2.81
N ARG A 107 -9.51 -35.14 -1.65
CA ARG A 107 -8.24 -34.51 -1.27
C ARG A 107 -7.20 -35.53 -0.86
N TYR A 108 -5.95 -35.08 -0.76
CA TYR A 108 -4.88 -35.82 -0.10
C TYR A 108 -4.69 -35.28 1.31
N VAL A 109 -4.36 -36.16 2.26
CA VAL A 109 -4.14 -35.79 3.67
C VAL A 109 -2.80 -36.34 4.12
N VAL A 110 -2.02 -35.50 4.79
CA VAL A 110 -0.77 -35.93 5.42
C VAL A 110 -1.11 -36.66 6.72
N VAL A 111 -0.69 -37.91 6.84
CA VAL A 111 -0.96 -38.74 8.03
C VAL A 111 0.24 -38.73 8.98
N SER A 112 1.46 -38.78 8.45
CA SER A 112 2.66 -38.82 9.30
C SER A 112 3.88 -38.19 8.62
N GLY A 113 4.85 -37.76 9.45
CA GLY A 113 6.18 -37.32 9.01
C GLY A 113 6.25 -35.96 8.32
N ALA A 114 5.13 -35.24 8.21
CA ALA A 114 5.04 -33.96 7.53
C ALA A 114 3.85 -33.14 8.05
N ARG A 115 3.88 -31.83 7.80
CA ARG A 115 2.75 -30.92 8.00
C ARG A 115 2.41 -30.23 6.69
N GLN A 116 1.13 -30.21 6.33
CA GLN A 116 0.67 -29.42 5.19
C GLN A 116 0.84 -27.92 5.51
N LYS A 117 1.25 -27.15 4.51
CA LYS A 117 1.23 -25.69 4.60
C LYS A 117 -0.19 -25.23 4.27
N ASP A 118 -0.82 -24.50 5.19
CA ASP A 118 -2.12 -23.88 4.96
C ASP A 118 -1.93 -22.63 4.10
N GLU A 119 -2.53 -22.62 2.91
CA GLU A 119 -2.49 -21.48 1.99
C GLU A 119 -3.79 -20.70 1.97
N ASP A 120 -4.86 -21.30 2.48
CA ASP A 120 -6.15 -20.66 2.66
C ASP A 120 -6.04 -19.69 3.84
N TRP A 121 -5.88 -18.41 3.53
CA TRP A 121 -5.97 -17.36 4.53
C TRP A 121 -7.43 -17.21 4.94
N ASN A 122 -7.80 -17.78 6.09
CA ASN A 122 -9.08 -17.51 6.72
C ASN A 122 -8.97 -16.23 7.57
N PRO A 123 -9.59 -15.09 7.15
CA PRO A 123 -9.49 -13.84 7.90
C PRO A 123 -10.04 -13.95 9.32
N GLU A 124 -11.06 -14.80 9.52
CA GLU A 124 -11.77 -14.96 10.79
C GLU A 124 -10.91 -15.66 11.86
N GLU A 125 -10.09 -16.64 11.48
CA GLU A 125 -9.27 -17.42 12.42
C GLU A 125 -7.95 -16.72 12.78
N ASN A 126 -7.41 -15.89 11.87
CA ASN A 126 -6.08 -15.27 12.03
C ASN A 126 -6.10 -13.82 12.52
N GLY A 127 -7.23 -13.37 13.10
CA GLY A 127 -7.34 -12.06 13.74
C GLY A 127 -7.29 -10.87 12.78
N GLY A 128 -7.50 -11.11 11.48
CA GLY A 128 -7.76 -10.05 10.52
C GLY A 128 -9.21 -9.59 10.66
N PHE A 129 -9.45 -8.29 10.79
CA PHE A 129 -10.78 -7.77 10.50
C PHE A 129 -11.09 -8.11 9.05
N ALA A 130 -12.06 -9.00 8.81
CA ALA A 130 -12.65 -9.14 7.49
C ALA A 130 -13.06 -7.73 7.04
N VAL A 131 -12.61 -7.29 5.86
CA VAL A 131 -13.06 -6.02 5.25
C VAL A 131 -14.52 -6.11 4.79
N HIS A 132 -15.27 -7.07 5.34
CA HIS A 132 -16.72 -7.06 5.31
C HIS A 132 -17.17 -6.13 6.42
N ASP A 133 -18.02 -5.17 6.05
CA ASP A 133 -18.64 -4.22 6.96
C ASP A 133 -19.03 -4.93 8.26
N THR A 134 -18.53 -4.41 9.38
CA THR A 134 -18.87 -4.89 10.73
C THR A 134 -20.38 -4.82 11.01
N GLU A 135 -21.14 -4.16 10.14
CA GLU A 135 -22.60 -4.15 10.09
C GLU A 135 -23.21 -5.46 9.58
N ALA A 136 -22.48 -6.31 8.85
CA ALA A 136 -22.98 -7.59 8.35
C ALA A 136 -23.25 -8.60 9.47
N ALA A 137 -22.49 -8.55 10.57
CA ALA A 137 -22.70 -9.39 11.75
C ALA A 137 -23.86 -8.89 12.65
N ALA A 138 -24.31 -7.66 12.46
CA ALA A 138 -25.34 -7.01 13.28
C ALA A 138 -26.72 -6.93 12.59
N VAL A 139 -26.93 -7.67 11.49
CA VAL A 139 -28.21 -7.67 10.77
C VAL A 139 -28.99 -8.93 11.13
N PRO A 140 -30.23 -8.79 11.61
CA PRO A 140 -30.97 -9.89 12.23
C PRO A 140 -31.38 -10.96 11.21
N ALA A 141 -31.70 -12.14 11.73
CA ALA A 141 -32.13 -13.35 11.03
C ALA A 141 -33.42 -13.22 10.17
N ASP A 142 -33.87 -12.01 9.83
CA ASP A 142 -35.06 -11.76 9.03
C ASP A 142 -34.73 -11.80 7.53
N PRO A 143 -35.29 -12.76 6.77
CA PRO A 143 -35.07 -12.86 5.32
C PRO A 143 -35.50 -11.60 4.55
N LEU A 144 -36.44 -10.80 5.07
CA LEU A 144 -36.90 -9.57 4.42
C LEU A 144 -35.83 -8.47 4.44
N ALA A 145 -35.12 -8.30 5.55
CA ALA A 145 -34.05 -7.30 5.66
C ALA A 145 -32.86 -7.63 4.74
N SER A 146 -32.54 -8.92 4.55
CA SER A 146 -31.53 -9.34 3.56
C SER A 146 -31.99 -9.02 2.13
N LEU A 147 -33.27 -9.24 1.84
CA LEU A 147 -33.82 -8.95 0.52
C LEU A 147 -33.80 -7.44 0.24
N GLU A 148 -34.21 -6.61 1.20
CA GLU A 148 -34.14 -5.14 1.09
C GLU A 148 -32.72 -4.67 0.78
N LYS A 149 -31.72 -5.13 1.53
CA LYS A 149 -30.30 -4.82 1.27
C LYS A 149 -29.85 -5.21 -0.14
N THR A 150 -30.20 -6.41 -0.60
CA THR A 150 -29.85 -6.83 -1.97
C THR A 150 -30.55 -5.99 -3.02
N THR A 151 -31.82 -5.60 -2.81
CA THR A 151 -32.55 -4.73 -3.75
C THR A 151 -31.99 -3.31 -3.76
N ASP A 152 -31.58 -2.77 -2.62
CA ASP A 152 -31.00 -1.43 -2.52
C ASP A 152 -29.59 -1.39 -3.10
N ALA A 153 -28.80 -2.45 -2.93
CA ALA A 153 -27.54 -2.64 -3.64
C ALA A 153 -27.75 -2.67 -5.16
N GLN A 154 -28.75 -3.41 -5.65
CA GLN A 154 -29.11 -3.42 -7.07
C GLN A 154 -29.52 -2.04 -7.59
N LYS A 155 -30.36 -1.30 -6.85
CA LYS A 155 -30.73 0.08 -7.20
C LYS A 155 -29.51 1.01 -7.22
N GLY A 156 -28.58 0.83 -6.29
CA GLY A 156 -27.31 1.55 -6.26
C GLY A 156 -26.45 1.28 -7.49
N LEU A 157 -26.37 0.02 -7.92
CA LEU A 157 -25.67 -0.38 -9.14
C LEU A 157 -26.28 0.26 -10.40
N VAL A 158 -27.62 0.27 -10.52
CA VAL A 158 -28.29 0.91 -11.67
C VAL A 158 -28.01 2.42 -11.71
N LYS A 159 -28.10 3.11 -10.57
CA LYS A 159 -27.75 4.55 -10.51
C LYS A 159 -26.29 4.81 -10.86
N ALA A 160 -25.39 3.91 -10.46
CA ALA A 160 -23.98 4.02 -10.81
C ALA A 160 -23.75 3.78 -12.31
N GLN A 161 -24.52 2.88 -12.92
CA GLN A 161 -24.47 2.60 -14.36
C GLN A 161 -24.83 3.84 -15.19
N ASP A 162 -25.92 4.54 -14.86
CA ASP A 162 -26.31 5.78 -15.56
C ASP A 162 -25.18 6.84 -15.51
N ARG A 163 -24.51 6.95 -14.36
CA ARG A 163 -23.37 7.84 -14.21
C ARG A 163 -22.19 7.40 -15.06
N LEU A 164 -21.90 6.10 -15.12
CA LEU A 164 -20.81 5.57 -15.94
C LEU A 164 -21.09 5.80 -17.43
N GLU A 165 -22.33 5.61 -17.88
CA GLU A 165 -22.75 5.91 -19.24
C GLU A 165 -22.55 7.39 -19.58
N SER A 166 -22.98 8.31 -18.71
CA SER A 166 -22.75 9.76 -18.91
C SER A 166 -21.27 10.14 -19.02
N LEU A 167 -20.40 9.46 -18.25
CA LEU A 167 -18.95 9.67 -18.31
C LEU A 167 -18.35 9.09 -19.58
N GLN A 168 -18.86 7.94 -20.03
CA GLN A 168 -18.45 7.30 -21.27
C GLN A 168 -18.85 8.16 -22.47
N GLU A 169 -20.08 8.67 -22.53
CA GLU A 169 -20.55 9.59 -23.58
C GLU A 169 -19.68 10.85 -23.64
N ALA A 170 -19.38 11.46 -22.48
CA ALA A 170 -18.51 12.61 -22.41
C ALA A 170 -17.10 12.28 -22.95
N SER A 171 -16.55 11.12 -22.55
CA SER A 171 -15.26 10.62 -23.03
C SER A 171 -15.26 10.44 -24.54
N GLU A 172 -16.25 9.72 -25.09
CA GLU A 172 -16.41 9.49 -26.53
C GLU A 172 -16.53 10.80 -27.32
N HIS A 173 -17.29 11.77 -26.82
CA HIS A 173 -17.38 13.11 -27.41
C HIS A 173 -16.02 13.81 -27.47
N TYR A 174 -15.20 13.74 -26.40
CA TYR A 174 -13.85 14.31 -26.41
C TYR A 174 -12.87 13.52 -27.29
N HIS A 175 -13.09 12.21 -27.46
CA HIS A 175 -12.25 11.33 -28.27
C HIS A 175 -12.61 11.32 -29.76
N ALA A 176 -13.79 11.81 -30.15
CA ALA A 176 -14.23 11.87 -31.54
C ALA A 176 -13.37 12.78 -32.42
N ASP A 177 -12.89 13.91 -31.89
CA ASP A 177 -11.92 14.79 -32.57
C ASP A 177 -10.89 15.39 -31.59
N PRO A 178 -9.83 14.62 -31.25
CA PRO A 178 -8.80 15.07 -30.33
C PRO A 178 -7.97 16.23 -30.89
N PHE A 179 -7.85 16.33 -32.22
CA PHE A 179 -6.99 17.32 -32.87
C PHE A 179 -7.61 18.72 -32.81
N SER A 180 -8.89 18.87 -33.17
CA SER A 180 -9.52 20.20 -33.13
C SER A 180 -9.69 20.73 -31.70
N LEU A 181 -10.07 19.86 -30.75
CA LEU A 181 -10.19 20.21 -29.34
C LEU A 181 -8.84 20.63 -28.74
N SER A 182 -7.78 19.86 -28.97
CA SER A 182 -6.44 20.22 -28.50
C SER A 182 -5.89 21.47 -29.19
N SER A 183 -6.26 21.74 -30.45
CA SER A 183 -5.90 22.97 -31.15
C SER A 183 -6.57 24.20 -30.53
N LYS A 184 -7.88 24.13 -30.25
CA LYS A 184 -8.63 25.20 -29.55
C LYS A 184 -8.04 25.51 -28.18
N VAL A 185 -7.76 24.48 -27.39
CA VAL A 185 -7.14 24.60 -26.05
C VAL A 185 -5.75 25.24 -26.16
N ARG A 186 -4.90 24.76 -27.07
CA ARG A 186 -3.56 25.34 -27.30
C ARG A 186 -3.62 26.79 -27.76
N LYS A 187 -4.59 27.16 -28.60
CA LYS A 187 -4.79 28.55 -29.03
C LYS A 187 -5.10 29.45 -27.84
N ARG A 188 -6.05 29.06 -26.99
CA ARG A 188 -6.41 29.79 -25.76
C ARG A 188 -5.21 29.96 -24.83
N PHE A 189 -4.46 28.89 -24.56
CA PHE A 189 -3.25 28.97 -23.72
C PHE A 189 -2.16 29.87 -24.32
N ARG A 190 -2.02 29.92 -25.65
CA ARG A 190 -1.06 30.84 -26.30
C ARG A 190 -1.48 32.30 -26.15
N GLU A 191 -2.77 32.60 -26.28
CA GLU A 191 -3.33 33.93 -26.08
C GLU A 191 -3.16 34.38 -24.62
N GLU A 192 -3.57 33.54 -23.67
CA GLU A 192 -3.40 33.78 -22.23
C GLU A 192 -1.92 33.97 -21.86
N LYS A 193 -1.03 33.09 -22.34
CA LYS A 193 0.43 33.22 -22.12
C LYS A 193 1.02 34.49 -22.74
N LYS A 194 0.49 34.95 -23.88
CA LYS A 194 0.93 36.21 -24.50
C LYS A 194 0.53 37.40 -23.63
N VAL A 195 -0.70 37.40 -23.09
CA VAL A 195 -1.18 38.42 -22.15
C VAL A 195 -0.35 38.40 -20.87
N GLU A 196 -0.14 37.23 -20.27
CA GLU A 196 0.68 37.10 -19.05
C GLU A 196 2.13 37.53 -19.29
N LYS A 197 2.74 37.18 -20.42
CA LYS A 197 4.10 37.60 -20.75
C LYS A 197 4.19 39.11 -20.96
N ALA A 198 3.17 39.72 -21.57
CA ALA A 198 3.10 41.18 -21.73
C ALA A 198 2.95 41.88 -20.39
N LYS A 199 2.09 41.37 -19.49
CA LYS A 199 1.95 41.85 -18.10
C LYS A 199 3.30 41.74 -17.35
N LYS A 200 3.90 40.55 -17.33
CA LYS A 200 5.22 40.33 -16.69
C LYS A 200 6.31 41.26 -17.24
N ALA A 201 6.37 41.45 -18.56
CA ALA A 201 7.36 42.36 -19.15
C ALA A 201 7.10 43.84 -18.81
N ALA A 202 5.84 44.24 -18.60
CA ALA A 202 5.51 45.57 -18.09
C ALA A 202 5.94 45.71 -16.61
N ASP A 203 5.66 44.69 -15.80
CA ASP A 203 6.04 44.64 -14.39
C ASP A 203 7.57 44.67 -14.21
N ASP A 204 8.30 43.87 -14.99
CA ASP A 204 9.76 43.79 -14.95
C ASP A 204 10.40 45.14 -15.31
N ARG A 205 9.84 45.88 -16.29
CA ARG A 205 10.30 47.24 -16.62
C ARG A 205 10.11 48.22 -15.47
N ILE A 206 9.01 48.11 -14.73
CA ILE A 206 8.75 48.92 -13.53
C ILE A 206 9.78 48.54 -12.46
N LYS A 207 9.99 47.23 -12.22
CA LYS A 207 10.97 46.75 -11.26
C LYS A 207 12.38 47.24 -11.56
N ASP A 208 12.82 47.15 -12.81
CA ASP A 208 14.14 47.62 -13.25
C ASP A 208 14.31 49.13 -13.06
N ARG A 209 13.29 49.92 -13.41
CA ARG A 209 13.34 51.38 -13.28
C ARG A 209 13.47 51.84 -11.82
N TYR A 210 12.88 51.11 -10.89
CA TYR A 210 12.86 51.44 -9.46
C TYR A 210 13.78 50.54 -8.61
N ALA A 211 14.59 49.67 -9.24
CA ALA A 211 15.44 48.67 -8.57
C ALA A 211 14.70 47.84 -7.49
N LEU A 212 13.45 47.47 -7.77
CA LEU A 212 12.62 46.67 -6.87
C LEU A 212 13.06 45.19 -6.91
N PRO A 213 12.95 44.45 -5.79
CA PRO A 213 13.34 43.05 -5.75
C PRO A 213 12.42 42.19 -6.63
N GLU A 214 13.00 41.19 -7.30
CA GLU A 214 12.29 40.29 -8.23
C GLU A 214 11.11 39.57 -7.56
N SER A 215 11.25 39.24 -6.28
CA SER A 215 10.24 38.57 -5.45
C SER A 215 9.00 39.40 -5.13
N LEU A 216 9.01 40.71 -5.41
CA LEU A 216 7.86 41.58 -5.18
C LEU A 216 6.84 41.39 -6.31
N SER A 217 5.66 40.88 -5.99
CA SER A 217 4.52 40.86 -6.91
C SER A 217 3.91 42.26 -6.99
N LEU A 218 3.82 42.82 -8.20
CA LEU A 218 3.06 44.04 -8.42
C LEU A 218 1.57 43.70 -8.46
N ILE A 219 0.75 44.62 -7.95
CA ILE A 219 -0.71 44.50 -7.96
C ILE A 219 -1.20 44.89 -9.36
N GLU A 220 -2.29 44.29 -9.82
CA GLU A 220 -2.88 44.64 -11.12
C GLU A 220 -3.32 46.11 -11.14
N ASP A 221 -3.03 46.81 -12.24
CA ASP A 221 -3.42 48.21 -12.48
C ASP A 221 -4.93 48.33 -12.79
N ASP A 222 -5.78 47.94 -11.84
CA ASP A 222 -7.23 48.12 -11.90
C ASP A 222 -7.66 49.39 -11.16
N ASP A 223 -8.69 50.08 -11.64
CA ASP A 223 -9.22 51.32 -11.03
C ASP A 223 -9.58 51.13 -9.55
N LYS A 224 -10.10 49.96 -9.18
CA LYS A 224 -10.42 49.62 -7.79
C LYS A 224 -9.16 49.43 -6.94
N ALA A 225 -8.16 48.73 -7.47
CA ALA A 225 -6.89 48.53 -6.79
C ALA A 225 -6.15 49.85 -6.56
N ALA A 226 -6.26 50.79 -7.50
CA ALA A 226 -5.70 52.13 -7.37
C ALA A 226 -6.37 52.95 -6.25
N GLU A 227 -7.69 52.90 -6.13
CA GLU A 227 -8.42 53.59 -5.06
C GLU A 227 -8.13 52.96 -3.68
N ASP A 228 -8.07 51.62 -3.60
CA ASP A 228 -7.72 50.92 -2.37
C ASP A 228 -6.28 51.24 -1.92
N ALA A 229 -5.33 51.26 -2.86
CA ALA A 229 -3.94 51.64 -2.57
C ALA A 229 -3.81 53.10 -2.09
N LYS A 230 -4.56 54.04 -2.68
CA LYS A 230 -4.60 55.44 -2.21
C LYS A 230 -5.16 55.54 -0.79
N ALA A 231 -6.23 54.80 -0.49
CA ALA A 231 -6.83 54.77 0.84
C ALA A 231 -5.85 54.18 1.87
N GLU A 232 -5.16 53.09 1.54
CA GLU A 232 -4.13 52.48 2.38
C GLU A 232 -2.97 53.44 2.66
N TRP A 233 -2.47 54.11 1.63
CA TRP A 233 -1.40 55.09 1.79
C TRP A 233 -1.83 56.29 2.66
N ALA A 234 -3.06 56.77 2.50
CA ALA A 234 -3.61 57.83 3.35
C ALA A 234 -3.75 57.39 4.82
N ARG A 235 -4.16 56.13 5.07
CA ARG A 235 -4.19 55.55 6.43
C ARG A 235 -2.79 55.47 7.03
N GLY A 236 -1.83 54.93 6.29
CA GLY A 236 -0.44 54.79 6.74
C GLY A 236 0.24 56.13 7.06
N ARG A 237 -0.01 57.18 6.25
CA ARG A 237 0.50 58.53 6.55
C ARG A 237 -0.04 59.09 7.87
N ARG A 238 -1.35 58.95 8.12
CA ARG A 238 -1.96 59.41 9.38
C ARG A 238 -1.39 58.67 10.59
N GLU A 239 -1.17 57.36 10.47
CA GLU A 239 -0.56 56.56 11.53
C GLU A 239 0.89 56.98 11.82
N LEU A 240 1.67 57.27 10.77
CA LEU A 240 3.06 57.74 10.90
C LEU A 240 3.12 59.10 11.60
N GLU A 241 2.29 60.06 11.20
CA GLU A 241 2.18 61.38 11.87
C GLU A 241 1.80 61.24 13.35
N LEU A 242 0.88 60.33 13.66
CA LEU A 242 0.47 60.04 15.03
C LEU A 242 1.59 59.38 15.83
N ARG A 243 2.41 58.53 15.20
CA ARG A 243 3.59 57.92 15.81
C ARG A 243 4.70 58.94 16.06
N GLU A 244 4.94 59.85 15.12
CA GLU A 244 5.95 60.91 15.28
C GLU A 244 5.55 61.93 16.34
N SER A 245 4.30 62.37 16.37
CA SER A 245 3.78 63.25 17.43
C SER A 245 3.88 62.59 18.81
N ASN A 246 3.57 61.30 18.93
CA ASN A 246 3.77 60.54 20.15
C ASN A 246 5.25 60.41 20.57
N LYS A 247 6.18 60.23 19.62
CA LYS A 247 7.63 60.25 19.91
C LYS A 247 8.09 61.64 20.41
N ARG A 248 7.65 62.72 19.76
CA ARG A 248 7.97 64.10 20.18
C ARG A 248 7.44 64.41 21.58
N ARG A 249 6.23 63.94 21.91
CA ARG A 249 5.68 64.04 23.28
C ARG A 249 6.52 63.27 24.31
N LYS A 250 7.05 62.10 23.97
CA LYS A 250 7.92 61.32 24.89
C LYS A 250 9.28 61.99 25.13
N LEU A 251 9.92 62.50 24.09
CA LEU A 251 11.20 63.22 24.22
C LEU A 251 11.06 64.53 25.01
N ALA A 252 9.94 65.24 24.86
CA ALA A 252 9.65 66.43 25.66
C ALA A 252 9.47 66.11 27.16
N VAL A 253 8.88 64.95 27.49
CA VAL A 253 8.75 64.50 28.89
C VAL A 253 10.11 64.09 29.47
N GLU A 254 11.00 63.48 28.69
CA GLU A 254 12.32 62.99 29.13
C GLU A 254 13.34 64.10 29.39
N ILE A 255 13.28 65.23 28.67
CA ILE A 255 14.13 66.41 28.89
C ILE A 255 13.74 67.18 30.18
N THR A 256 12.50 67.02 30.66
CA THR A 256 12.00 67.76 31.83
C THR A 256 12.32 67.08 33.17
N THR A 257 12.97 65.90 33.17
CA THR A 257 13.29 65.16 34.41
C THR A 257 14.79 64.96 34.60
N ILE A 258 15.45 66.00 35.09
CA ILE A 258 16.74 65.88 35.80
C ILE A 258 16.42 65.33 37.21
N PRO A 259 16.99 64.19 37.65
CA PRO A 259 16.79 63.73 39.02
C PRO A 259 17.80 64.41 39.95
N THR A 260 17.33 65.35 40.77
CA THR A 260 18.08 65.91 41.89
C THR A 260 18.19 64.85 43.00
N SER A 261 19.40 64.68 43.50
CA SER A 261 19.75 63.78 44.59
C SER A 261 19.00 64.13 45.89
N SER A 262 18.37 63.14 46.51
CA SER A 262 18.26 63.09 47.97
C SER A 262 18.16 61.65 48.45
N ALA A 263 19.05 61.32 49.38
CA ALA A 263 19.07 60.05 50.07
C ALA A 263 17.87 59.97 51.04
N SER A 264 17.12 58.88 50.97
CA SER A 264 16.35 58.39 52.13
C SER A 264 16.23 56.88 52.10
N ARG A 265 16.32 56.29 53.30
CA ARG A 265 16.55 54.88 53.58
C ARG A 265 15.23 54.09 53.66
N ARG A 266 15.24 52.90 53.02
CA ARG A 266 14.54 51.62 53.38
C ARG A 266 12.99 51.57 53.24
N PRO A 267 12.37 50.36 53.12
CA PRO A 267 12.91 49.02 53.38
C PRO A 267 12.91 48.03 52.21
N VAL A 268 13.80 47.06 52.37
CA VAL A 268 14.02 45.88 51.54
C VAL A 268 12.89 44.87 51.73
N THR A 269 12.15 44.57 50.67
CA THR A 269 11.44 43.28 50.54
C THR A 269 12.19 42.43 49.51
N LYS A 270 12.75 41.33 50.00
CA LYS A 270 13.59 40.38 49.28
C LYS A 270 12.87 39.79 48.06
N ARG A 271 13.49 39.87 46.89
CA ARG A 271 13.29 38.94 45.77
C ARG A 271 14.66 38.33 45.43
N PRO A 272 14.76 37.01 45.19
CA PRO A 272 16.04 36.33 45.11
C PRO A 272 16.80 36.79 43.86
N ALA A 273 18.07 37.14 44.06
CA ALA A 273 18.99 37.43 42.97
C ALA A 273 19.26 36.16 42.15
N PRO A 274 19.28 36.23 40.80
CA PRO A 274 19.82 35.14 39.99
C PRO A 274 21.33 35.09 40.22
N THR A 275 21.81 33.95 40.75
CA THR A 275 23.21 33.71 41.17
C THR A 275 24.20 33.57 40.01
N ASN A 276 23.84 33.96 38.79
CA ASN A 276 24.73 33.85 37.64
C ASN A 276 24.62 35.08 36.72
N PRO A 277 25.65 35.94 36.64
CA PRO A 277 25.65 37.11 35.75
C PRO A 277 25.50 36.71 34.27
N ILE A 278 25.95 35.51 33.91
CA ILE A 278 25.81 34.90 32.58
C ILE A 278 24.34 34.63 32.24
N ALA A 279 23.51 34.22 33.22
CA ALA A 279 22.09 33.96 32.98
C ALA A 279 21.30 35.26 32.75
N SER A 280 21.65 36.35 33.46
CA SER A 280 21.07 37.67 33.23
C SER A 280 21.46 38.25 31.87
N LEU A 281 22.70 38.04 31.43
CA LEU A 281 23.16 38.42 30.09
C LEU A 281 22.45 37.60 29.01
N ARG A 282 22.31 36.29 29.21
CA ARG A 282 21.60 35.40 28.28
C ARG A 282 20.12 35.77 28.14
N ALA A 283 19.45 36.10 29.23
CA ALA A 283 18.06 36.58 29.20
C ALA A 283 17.92 37.91 28.44
N ARG A 284 18.83 38.87 28.68
CA ARG A 284 18.85 40.16 27.95
C ARG A 284 19.16 40.00 26.46
N VAL A 285 20.08 39.09 26.11
CA VAL A 285 20.38 38.78 24.71
C VAL A 285 19.16 38.13 24.04
N LEU A 286 18.50 37.17 24.70
CA LEU A 286 17.30 36.51 24.20
C LEU A 286 16.11 37.48 24.02
N GLU A 287 15.89 38.43 24.94
CA GLU A 287 14.86 39.47 24.79
C GLU A 287 15.15 40.42 23.63
N ASN A 288 16.42 40.78 23.41
CA ASN A 288 16.81 41.62 22.27
C ASN A 288 16.72 40.87 20.94
N THR A 289 17.07 39.59 20.90
CA THR A 289 16.94 38.77 19.69
C THR A 289 15.50 38.37 19.39
N ALA A 290 14.64 38.19 20.40
CA ALA A 290 13.22 37.90 20.22
C ALA A 290 12.44 39.07 19.56
N ARG A 291 12.96 40.31 19.68
CA ARG A 291 12.42 41.48 18.97
C ARG A 291 12.92 41.60 17.52
N GLN A 292 13.90 40.79 17.12
CA GLN A 292 14.44 40.74 15.76
C GLN A 292 14.61 39.29 15.26
N SER A 293 13.53 38.50 15.22
CA SER A 293 13.42 37.41 14.24
C SER A 293 12.02 36.79 14.25
N ASN A 294 11.21 37.13 13.26
CA ASN A 294 10.36 36.12 12.63
C ASN A 294 10.24 36.43 11.12
N PRO A 295 11.27 36.11 10.32
CA PRO A 295 11.24 36.38 8.87
C PRO A 295 10.32 35.44 8.08
N PHE A 296 9.61 34.51 8.75
CA PHE A 296 8.63 33.58 8.14
C PHE A 296 7.32 33.41 8.93
N GLY A 297 7.00 34.34 9.84
CA GLY A 297 5.74 34.29 10.61
C GLY A 297 4.58 34.93 9.86
N GLY A 298 3.66 34.11 9.33
CA GLY A 298 2.36 34.59 8.83
C GLY A 298 1.50 35.24 9.94
N PRO A 299 0.49 36.05 9.60
CA PRO A 299 -0.26 36.83 10.57
C PRO A 299 -1.03 35.94 11.57
N PRO A 300 -1.13 36.35 12.85
CA PRO A 300 -1.99 35.65 13.81
C PRO A 300 -3.45 35.80 13.38
N LYS A 301 -4.15 34.67 13.24
CA LYS A 301 -5.60 34.64 13.07
C LYS A 301 -6.26 35.28 14.28
N ALA A 302 -7.04 36.33 14.05
CA ALA A 302 -8.17 36.74 14.86
C ALA A 302 -9.40 36.71 13.95
#